data_AF-A0A7C4F4A5-F1
#
_entry.id   AF-A0A7C4F4A5-F1
#
_cell.length_a   1.000
_cell.length_b   1.000
_cell.length_c   1.000
_cell.angle_alpha   90.00
_cell.angle_beta   90.00
_cell.angle_gamma   90.00
#
_symmetry.space_group_name_H-M   'P 1'
#
loop_
_entity.id
_entity.type
_entity.pdbx_description
1 polymer ?
#
loop_
_entity_poly.entity_id
_entity_poly.type
_entity_poly.pdbx_seq_one_letter_code
_entity_poly.pdbx_strand_id
1 'polypeptide(L)'
;MKHGSETNAEVLAEEKEILSEIKKEESLVRQEGVAIKRMERNMLVFMILGLVLAVGAIGGGIYWYITSQRIYVDMAYVQAPLINLSPVHGGTLQDVMVNIGDTVAANTVVAQVGNELVKTNIAGLIVNTNTQLGTIINPGQTVVTMIDPTQLRVVGQVDENKGLSAIRVGDPVVFTVDAFGSKEYHGIVDEISPTSRQSDVVFNISDQRPVEQFDVKVRYDVRAYPELKNGMSAKLWIYKSS
;
A
#
# COMPACT_ATOMS: atom_id res chain seq x y z
N MET A 1 103.92 33.97 -24.58
CA MET A 1 102.99 33.01 -23.96
C MET A 1 101.83 33.78 -23.35
N LYS A 2 100.68 33.90 -24.04
CA LYS A 2 99.36 34.33 -23.52
C LYS A 2 98.39 34.40 -24.71
N HIS A 3 97.81 33.27 -25.13
CA HIS A 3 96.73 33.27 -26.15
C HIS A 3 95.83 32.01 -26.08
N GLY A 4 95.75 31.36 -24.91
CA GLY A 4 95.02 30.07 -24.77
C GLY A 4 94.03 30.00 -23.60
N SER A 5 93.71 31.11 -22.92
CA SER A 5 92.84 31.09 -21.73
C SER A 5 91.50 31.81 -21.89
N GLU A 6 91.30 32.62 -22.94
CA GLU A 6 90.04 33.36 -23.15
C GLU A 6 89.02 32.57 -23.99
N THR A 7 89.47 31.69 -24.88
CA THR A 7 88.61 30.86 -25.76
C THR A 7 87.85 29.76 -25.02
N ASN A 8 88.37 29.26 -23.89
CA ASN A 8 87.70 28.23 -23.09
C ASN A 8 86.60 28.79 -22.18
N ALA A 9 86.62 30.08 -21.87
CA ALA A 9 85.64 30.70 -20.98
C ALA A 9 84.32 31.02 -21.71
N GLU A 10 84.39 31.48 -22.96
CA GLU A 10 83.21 31.73 -23.80
C GLU A 10 82.51 30.43 -24.19
N VAL A 11 83.25 29.39 -24.61
CA VAL A 11 82.69 28.08 -24.93
C VAL A 11 81.99 27.44 -23.73
N LEU A 12 82.57 27.58 -22.53
CA LEU A 12 81.96 27.08 -21.29
C LEU A 12 80.72 27.91 -20.87
N ALA A 13 80.65 29.19 -21.22
CA ALA A 13 79.48 30.02 -20.98
C ALA A 13 78.32 29.65 -21.92
N GLU A 14 78.62 29.43 -23.20
CA GLU A 14 77.64 28.99 -24.21
C GLU A 14 77.13 27.57 -23.91
N GLU A 15 78.00 26.64 -23.50
CA GLU A 15 77.61 25.31 -23.06
C GLU A 15 76.69 25.36 -21.82
N LYS A 16 76.97 26.26 -20.86
CA LYS A 16 76.11 26.46 -19.69
C LYS A 16 74.77 27.08 -20.05
N GLU A 17 74.73 27.98 -21.03
CA GLU A 17 73.51 28.61 -21.52
C GLU A 17 72.61 27.57 -22.21
N ILE A 18 73.19 26.79 -23.13
CA ILE A 18 72.50 25.67 -23.81
C ILE A 18 72.01 24.63 -22.81
N LEU A 19 72.82 24.24 -21.82
CA LEU A 19 72.40 23.31 -20.77
C LEU A 19 71.29 23.89 -19.88
N SER A 20 71.28 25.20 -19.64
CA SER A 20 70.22 25.87 -18.89
C SER A 20 68.90 25.88 -19.66
N GLU A 21 68.96 26.03 -20.99
CA GLU A 21 67.81 26.08 -21.87
C GLU A 21 67.20 24.68 -22.08
N ILE A 22 68.04 23.66 -22.27
CA ILE A 22 67.62 22.24 -22.30
C ILE A 22 66.94 21.85 -20.98
N LYS A 23 67.52 22.22 -19.84
CA LYS A 23 66.93 21.92 -18.53
C LYS A 23 65.60 22.63 -18.31
N LYS A 24 65.45 23.83 -18.87
CA LYS A 24 64.19 24.60 -18.84
C LYS A 24 63.13 23.91 -19.70
N GLU A 25 63.46 23.47 -20.92
CA GLU A 25 62.55 22.70 -21.78
C GLU A 25 62.13 21.37 -21.14
N GLU A 26 63.06 20.59 -20.58
CA GLU A 26 62.73 19.36 -19.85
C GLU A 26 61.80 19.62 -18.66
N SER A 27 62.02 20.72 -17.95
CA SER A 27 61.16 21.10 -16.82
C SER A 27 59.75 21.49 -17.27
N LEU A 28 59.61 22.16 -18.42
CA LEU A 28 58.32 22.54 -19.02
C LEU A 28 57.56 21.30 -19.50
N VAL A 29 58.22 20.39 -20.24
CA VAL A 29 57.62 19.13 -20.69
C VAL A 29 57.19 18.26 -19.50
N ARG A 30 58.00 18.21 -18.44
CA ARG A 30 57.66 17.50 -17.20
C ARG A 30 56.49 18.16 -16.45
N GLN A 31 56.40 19.49 -16.45
CA GLN A 31 55.27 20.22 -15.86
C GLN A 31 53.97 20.01 -16.66
N GLU A 32 54.02 20.05 -18.00
CA GLU A 32 52.88 19.77 -18.87
C GLU A 32 52.38 18.34 -18.71
N GLY A 33 53.28 17.34 -18.70
CA GLY A 33 52.91 15.93 -18.49
C GLY A 33 52.27 15.67 -17.12
N VAL A 34 52.73 16.35 -16.06
CA VAL A 34 52.12 16.26 -14.72
C VAL A 34 50.75 16.96 -14.69
N ALA A 35 50.59 18.09 -15.38
CA ALA A 35 49.33 18.82 -15.48
C ALA A 35 48.26 18.02 -16.24
N ILE A 36 48.60 17.44 -17.40
CA ILE A 36 47.72 16.58 -18.20
C ILE A 36 47.27 15.36 -17.39
N LYS A 37 48.22 14.67 -16.73
CA LYS A 37 47.91 13.50 -15.89
C LYS A 37 47.04 13.83 -14.67
N ARG A 38 47.15 15.06 -14.13
CA ARG A 38 46.30 15.56 -13.04
C ARG A 38 44.89 15.92 -13.54
N MET A 39 44.77 16.49 -14.74
CA MET A 39 43.49 16.80 -15.38
C MET A 39 42.72 15.53 -15.76
N GLU A 40 43.37 14.51 -16.32
CA GLU A 40 42.72 13.22 -16.63
C GLU A 40 42.19 12.53 -15.37
N ARG A 41 42.97 12.52 -14.27
CA ARG A 41 42.52 11.98 -12.99
C ARG A 41 41.34 12.75 -12.42
N ASN A 42 41.36 14.08 -12.47
CA ASN A 42 40.25 14.89 -11.98
C ASN A 42 39.00 14.72 -12.87
N MET A 43 39.16 14.65 -14.20
CA MET A 43 38.09 14.38 -15.15
C MET A 43 37.43 13.02 -14.89
N LEU A 44 38.24 11.97 -14.64
CA LEU A 44 37.73 10.65 -14.26
C LEU A 44 36.96 10.69 -12.93
N VAL A 45 37.47 11.41 -11.93
CA VAL A 45 36.77 11.58 -10.64
C VAL A 45 35.45 12.33 -10.82
N PHE A 46 35.40 13.39 -11.63
CA PHE A 46 34.16 14.12 -11.93
C PHE A 46 33.18 13.27 -12.75
N MET A 47 33.65 12.44 -13.68
CA MET A 47 32.78 11.50 -14.41
C MET A 47 32.20 10.42 -13.50
N ILE A 48 33.01 9.83 -12.62
CA ILE A 48 32.52 8.83 -11.64
C ILE A 48 31.53 9.48 -10.67
N LEU A 49 31.83 10.69 -10.18
CA LEU A 49 30.91 11.45 -9.32
C LEU A 49 29.59 11.77 -10.03
N GLY A 50 29.66 12.21 -11.28
CA GLY A 50 28.48 12.45 -12.12
C GLY A 50 27.67 11.18 -12.36
N LEU A 51 28.32 10.03 -12.58
CA LEU A 51 27.68 8.74 -12.72
C LEU A 51 26.97 8.30 -11.43
N VAL A 52 27.63 8.45 -10.27
CA VAL A 52 27.02 8.12 -8.97
C VAL A 52 25.80 9.00 -8.68
N LEU A 53 25.88 10.30 -8.98
CA LEU A 53 24.74 11.21 -8.86
C LEU A 53 23.60 10.84 -9.81
N ALA A 54 23.91 10.49 -11.06
CA ALA A 54 22.92 10.06 -12.03
C ALA A 54 22.22 8.77 -11.59
N VAL A 55 22.97 7.77 -11.12
CA VAL A 55 22.40 6.51 -10.59
C VAL A 55 21.55 6.77 -9.35
N GLY A 56 22.00 7.64 -8.44
CA GLY A 56 21.23 8.03 -7.26
C GLY A 56 19.93 8.74 -7.62
N ALA A 57 19.96 9.65 -8.60
CA ALA A 57 18.77 10.35 -9.10
C ALA A 57 17.79 9.40 -9.80
N ILE A 58 18.30 8.45 -10.61
CA ILE A 58 17.47 7.43 -11.26
C ILE A 58 16.83 6.51 -10.22
N GLY A 59 17.61 6.01 -9.26
CA GLY A 59 17.11 5.15 -8.18
C GLY A 59 16.07 5.87 -7.31
N GLY A 60 16.35 7.11 -6.93
CA GLY A 60 15.41 7.97 -6.20
C GLY A 60 14.15 8.27 -7.01
N GLY A 61 14.28 8.54 -8.31
CA GLY A 61 13.17 8.78 -9.23
C GLY A 61 12.28 7.55 -9.39
N ILE A 62 12.85 6.36 -9.56
CA ILE A 62 12.11 5.09 -9.63
C ILE A 62 11.39 4.82 -8.30
N TYR A 63 12.08 4.98 -7.17
CA TYR A 63 11.48 4.78 -5.85
C TYR A 63 10.31 5.75 -5.59
N TRP A 64 10.49 7.02 -5.96
CA TRP A 64 9.45 8.04 -5.87
C TRP A 64 8.27 7.71 -6.78
N TYR A 65 8.53 7.27 -8.02
CA TYR A 65 7.50 6.90 -8.98
C TYR A 65 6.62 5.75 -8.46
N ILE A 66 7.24 4.69 -7.93
CA ILE A 66 6.53 3.54 -7.35
C ILE A 66 5.74 3.95 -6.09
N THR A 67 6.33 4.76 -5.21
CA THR A 67 5.69 5.18 -3.95
C THR A 67 4.53 6.16 -4.19
N SER A 68 4.61 6.98 -5.23
CA SER A 68 3.61 8.03 -5.51
C SER A 68 2.31 7.51 -6.13
N GLN A 69 2.27 6.23 -6.52
CA GLN A 69 1.12 5.66 -7.21
C GLN A 69 0.13 4.90 -6.31
N ARG A 70 0.36 4.84 -4.99
CA ARG A 70 -0.55 4.16 -4.05
C ARG A 70 -1.51 5.11 -3.36
N ILE A 71 -2.78 4.68 -3.24
CA ILE A 71 -3.78 5.34 -2.42
C ILE A 71 -3.90 4.55 -1.12
N TYR A 72 -3.58 5.20 -0.01
CA TYR A 72 -3.65 4.59 1.31
C TYR A 72 -5.00 4.87 1.95
N VAL A 73 -5.61 3.82 2.48
CA VAL A 73 -6.90 3.86 3.18
C VAL A 73 -6.71 3.23 4.55
N ASP A 74 -6.95 4.03 5.58
CA ASP A 74 -6.76 3.68 6.98
C ASP A 74 -8.01 3.09 7.63
N MET A 75 -9.19 3.48 7.16
CA MET A 75 -10.48 3.00 7.64
C MET A 75 -11.01 1.92 6.70
N ALA A 76 -10.64 0.67 6.95
CA ALA A 76 -11.21 -0.47 6.24
C ALA A 76 -11.66 -1.58 7.18
N TYR A 77 -12.63 -2.39 6.74
CA TYR A 77 -13.16 -3.50 7.53
C TYR A 77 -13.46 -4.71 6.65
N VAL A 78 -13.17 -5.91 7.16
CA VAL A 78 -13.60 -7.16 6.55
C VAL A 78 -15.07 -7.36 6.86
N GLN A 79 -15.94 -7.34 5.85
CA GLN A 79 -17.38 -7.56 6.05
C GLN A 79 -18.06 -8.27 4.89
N ALA A 80 -19.13 -8.99 5.21
CA ALA A 80 -20.07 -9.57 4.26
C ALA A 80 -21.49 -9.06 4.56
N PRO A 81 -22.40 -9.04 3.57
CA PRO A 81 -23.81 -8.75 3.82
C PRO A 81 -24.41 -9.69 4.87
N LEU A 82 -25.12 -9.11 5.84
CA LEU A 82 -25.82 -9.85 6.88
C LEU A 82 -27.15 -10.39 6.34
N ILE A 83 -27.43 -11.64 6.65
CA ILE A 83 -28.68 -12.31 6.34
C ILE A 83 -29.39 -12.57 7.67
N ASN A 84 -30.44 -11.81 7.91
CA ASN A 84 -31.25 -11.92 9.11
C ASN A 84 -32.36 -12.95 8.92
N LEU A 85 -32.42 -13.91 9.83
CA LEU A 85 -33.47 -14.90 9.90
C LEU A 85 -34.43 -14.53 11.01
N SER A 86 -35.70 -14.43 10.66
CA SER A 86 -36.79 -14.05 11.54
C SER A 86 -37.99 -14.94 11.29
N PRO A 87 -38.85 -15.16 12.30
CA PRO A 87 -40.10 -15.87 12.09
C PRO A 87 -41.10 -14.98 11.32
N VAL A 88 -42.00 -15.62 10.59
CA VAL A 88 -43.13 -14.97 9.90
C VAL A 88 -44.29 -14.76 10.88
N HIS A 89 -44.47 -15.65 11.84
CA HIS A 89 -45.49 -15.56 12.89
C HIS A 89 -44.82 -15.31 14.25
N GLY A 90 -45.44 -14.45 15.06
CA GLY A 90 -44.93 -14.15 16.40
C GLY A 90 -45.11 -15.33 17.36
N GLY A 91 -44.24 -15.45 18.35
CA GLY A 91 -44.29 -16.50 19.36
C GLY A 91 -43.17 -16.38 20.39
N THR A 92 -43.10 -17.34 21.30
CA THR A 92 -41.99 -17.42 22.26
C THR A 92 -40.79 -18.10 21.63
N LEU A 93 -39.58 -17.58 21.83
CA LEU A 93 -38.35 -18.27 21.42
C LEU A 93 -38.17 -19.52 22.28
N GLN A 94 -38.40 -20.70 21.70
CA GLN A 94 -38.35 -21.97 22.42
C GLN A 94 -36.95 -22.56 22.40
N ASP A 95 -36.30 -22.52 21.25
CA ASP A 95 -34.97 -23.09 21.07
C ASP A 95 -34.21 -22.40 19.93
N VAL A 96 -32.88 -22.45 20.01
CA VAL A 96 -31.97 -22.05 18.94
C VAL A 96 -31.03 -23.23 18.68
N MET A 97 -31.18 -23.84 17.51
CA MET A 97 -30.57 -25.12 17.14
C MET A 97 -29.16 -24.99 16.54
N VAL A 98 -28.60 -23.77 16.51
CA VAL A 98 -27.31 -23.45 15.92
C VAL A 98 -26.51 -22.54 16.82
N ASN A 99 -25.19 -22.59 16.69
CA ASN A 99 -24.26 -21.76 17.44
C ASN A 99 -23.50 -20.80 16.51
N ILE A 100 -22.97 -19.73 17.08
CA ILE A 100 -22.08 -18.81 16.38
C ILE A 100 -20.84 -19.59 15.91
N GLY A 101 -20.52 -19.47 14.62
CA GLY A 101 -19.45 -20.21 13.97
C GLY A 101 -19.91 -21.45 13.21
N ASP A 102 -21.16 -21.89 13.37
CA ASP A 102 -21.69 -23.03 12.63
C ASP A 102 -21.88 -22.66 11.15
N THR A 103 -21.44 -23.56 10.26
CA THR A 103 -21.76 -23.49 8.83
C THR A 103 -22.99 -24.35 8.56
N VAL A 104 -24.04 -23.73 8.04
CA VAL A 104 -25.33 -24.38 7.79
C VAL A 104 -25.62 -24.44 6.30
N ALA A 105 -26.27 -25.52 5.85
CA ALA A 105 -26.78 -25.63 4.49
C ALA A 105 -28.10 -24.85 4.33
N ALA A 106 -28.59 -24.72 3.10
CA ALA A 106 -29.93 -24.21 2.82
C ALA A 106 -31.02 -25.14 3.41
N ASN A 107 -32.17 -24.58 3.77
CA ASN A 107 -33.31 -25.25 4.41
C ASN A 107 -33.02 -25.87 5.79
N THR A 108 -31.92 -25.51 6.43
CA THR A 108 -31.59 -25.95 7.79
C THR A 108 -32.47 -25.21 8.80
N VAL A 109 -33.05 -25.93 9.76
CA VAL A 109 -33.77 -25.31 10.89
C VAL A 109 -32.75 -24.73 11.86
N VAL A 110 -32.90 -23.45 12.19
CA VAL A 110 -31.96 -22.72 13.05
C VAL A 110 -32.55 -22.33 14.39
N ALA A 111 -33.87 -22.18 14.48
CA ALA A 111 -34.55 -21.78 15.70
C ALA A 111 -36.03 -22.19 15.65
N GLN A 112 -36.64 -22.29 16.84
CA GLN A 112 -38.07 -22.53 17.01
C GLN A 112 -38.71 -21.35 17.74
N VAL A 113 -39.69 -20.73 17.11
CA VAL A 113 -40.47 -19.62 17.68
C VAL A 113 -41.95 -20.02 17.72
N GLY A 114 -42.48 -20.25 18.91
CA GLY A 114 -43.82 -20.82 19.07
C GLY A 114 -43.94 -22.16 18.34
N ASN A 115 -44.82 -22.21 17.33
CA ASN A 115 -45.03 -23.38 16.48
C ASN A 115 -44.29 -23.29 15.13
N GLU A 116 -43.52 -22.22 14.89
CA GLU A 116 -42.79 -21.99 13.65
C GLU A 116 -41.33 -22.44 13.77
N LEU A 117 -40.84 -23.12 12.73
CA LEU A 117 -39.43 -23.46 12.56
C LEU A 117 -38.79 -22.45 11.61
N VAL A 118 -37.89 -21.62 12.13
CA VAL A 118 -37.12 -20.67 11.32
C VAL A 118 -36.04 -21.44 10.58
N LYS A 119 -35.98 -21.26 9.25
CA LYS A 119 -35.05 -21.98 8.37
C LYS A 119 -34.17 -21.04 7.57
N THR A 120 -33.02 -21.54 7.15
CA THR A 120 -32.14 -20.88 6.20
C THR A 120 -32.68 -20.99 4.77
N ASN A 121 -32.53 -19.95 3.95
CA ASN A 121 -32.84 -20.02 2.51
C ASN A 121 -31.62 -20.40 1.66
N ILE A 122 -30.42 -20.10 2.17
CA ILE A 122 -29.14 -20.39 1.52
C ILE A 122 -28.17 -20.99 2.52
N ALA A 123 -27.05 -21.54 2.04
CA ALA A 123 -25.94 -21.94 2.90
C ALA A 123 -25.20 -20.69 3.42
N GLY A 124 -24.71 -20.75 4.66
CA GLY A 124 -24.03 -19.63 5.27
C GLY A 124 -23.37 -19.96 6.61
N LEU A 125 -22.68 -18.98 7.17
CA LEU A 125 -22.01 -19.03 8.46
C LEU A 125 -22.81 -18.23 9.48
N ILE A 126 -23.15 -18.83 10.61
CA ILE A 126 -23.84 -18.14 11.71
C ILE A 126 -22.88 -17.17 12.40
N VAL A 127 -23.24 -15.89 12.44
CA VAL A 127 -22.44 -14.82 13.07
C VAL A 127 -23.09 -14.26 14.33
N ASN A 128 -24.40 -14.44 14.51
CA ASN A 128 -25.10 -14.04 15.72
C ASN A 128 -26.34 -14.91 15.96
N THR A 129 -26.69 -15.11 17.23
CA THR A 129 -27.86 -15.88 17.67
C THR A 129 -28.47 -15.22 18.90
N ASN A 130 -29.80 -15.10 18.96
CA ASN A 130 -30.49 -14.66 20.16
C ASN A 130 -30.50 -15.80 21.20
N THR A 131 -29.86 -15.59 22.35
CA THR A 131 -29.74 -16.60 23.41
C THR A 131 -30.80 -16.46 24.51
N GLN A 132 -31.71 -15.49 24.42
CA GLN A 132 -32.73 -15.23 25.43
C GLN A 132 -33.98 -16.08 25.17
N LEU A 133 -33.89 -17.37 25.48
CA LEU A 133 -35.04 -18.28 25.40
C LEU A 133 -36.20 -17.80 26.30
N GLY A 134 -37.43 -18.11 25.90
CA GLY A 134 -38.67 -17.70 26.58
C GLY A 134 -39.12 -16.27 26.27
N THR A 135 -38.32 -15.47 25.57
CA THR A 135 -38.72 -14.13 25.13
C THR A 135 -39.75 -14.18 24.02
N ILE A 136 -40.59 -13.15 23.92
CA ILE A 136 -41.53 -12.98 22.81
C ILE A 136 -40.79 -12.39 21.61
N ILE A 137 -40.85 -13.08 20.48
CA ILE A 137 -40.33 -12.67 19.19
C ILE A 137 -41.52 -12.35 18.29
N ASN A 138 -41.53 -11.14 17.73
CA ASN A 138 -42.55 -10.70 16.78
C ASN A 138 -42.15 -11.04 15.34
N PRO A 139 -43.10 -11.09 14.39
CA PRO A 139 -42.80 -11.22 12.97
C PRO A 139 -41.73 -10.23 12.51
N GLY A 140 -40.74 -10.72 11.78
CA GLY A 140 -39.63 -9.90 11.28
C GLY A 140 -38.55 -9.54 12.31
N GLN A 141 -38.69 -9.91 13.60
CA GLN A 141 -37.59 -9.78 14.55
C GLN A 141 -36.54 -10.87 14.33
N THR A 142 -35.29 -10.46 14.15
CA THR A 142 -34.17 -11.38 13.92
C THR A 142 -33.91 -12.27 15.13
N VAL A 143 -33.83 -13.58 14.90
CA VAL A 143 -33.42 -14.58 15.91
C VAL A 143 -32.03 -15.13 15.64
N VAL A 144 -31.63 -15.21 14.36
CA VAL A 144 -30.31 -15.69 13.93
C VAL A 144 -29.84 -14.81 12.79
N THR A 145 -28.56 -14.44 12.80
CA THR A 145 -27.91 -13.73 11.68
C THR A 145 -26.81 -14.61 11.11
N MET A 146 -26.79 -14.74 9.79
CA MET A 146 -25.72 -15.40 9.05
C MET A 146 -25.05 -14.46 8.06
N ILE A 147 -23.93 -14.91 7.50
CA ILE A 147 -23.31 -14.34 6.30
C ILE A 147 -23.07 -15.43 5.26
N ASP A 148 -22.94 -15.05 3.99
CA ASP A 148 -22.27 -15.88 2.99
C ASP A 148 -20.76 -15.57 3.02
N PRO A 149 -19.90 -16.51 3.47
CA PRO A 149 -18.45 -16.27 3.52
C PRO A 149 -17.82 -15.92 2.17
N THR A 150 -18.42 -16.35 1.05
CA THR A 150 -17.90 -16.04 -0.30
C THR A 150 -18.11 -14.57 -0.69
N GLN A 151 -19.01 -13.88 0.01
CA GLN A 151 -19.30 -12.45 -0.16
C GLN A 151 -18.46 -11.56 0.78
N LEU A 152 -17.53 -12.13 1.54
CA LEU A 152 -16.59 -11.32 2.32
C LEU A 152 -15.77 -10.42 1.40
N ARG A 153 -15.69 -9.15 1.79
CA ARG A 153 -14.90 -8.10 1.13
C ARG A 153 -14.18 -7.29 2.19
N VAL A 154 -13.04 -6.72 1.83
CA VAL A 154 -12.45 -5.63 2.61
C VAL A 154 -13.07 -4.35 2.09
N VAL A 155 -13.81 -3.63 2.92
CA VAL A 155 -14.49 -2.38 2.55
C VAL A 155 -13.70 -1.22 3.15
N GLY A 156 -13.02 -0.47 2.29
CA GLY A 156 -12.28 0.74 2.66
C GLY A 156 -13.11 1.99 2.44
N GLN A 157 -13.00 2.95 3.36
CA GLN A 157 -13.64 4.25 3.28
C GLN A 157 -12.67 5.26 2.68
N VAL A 158 -12.97 5.75 1.48
CA VAL A 158 -12.11 6.67 0.75
C VAL A 158 -12.73 8.07 0.75
N ASP A 159 -12.00 9.04 1.28
CA ASP A 159 -12.38 10.45 1.18
C ASP A 159 -12.41 10.90 -0.29
N GLU A 160 -13.45 11.65 -0.68
CA GLU A 160 -13.67 12.14 -2.05
C GLU A 160 -12.42 12.84 -2.64
N ASN A 161 -11.70 13.59 -1.79
CA ASN A 161 -10.53 14.37 -2.18
C ASN A 161 -9.18 13.63 -2.03
N LYS A 162 -9.15 12.40 -1.50
CA LYS A 162 -7.91 11.61 -1.29
C LYS A 162 -7.69 10.52 -2.33
N GLY A 163 -8.08 10.80 -3.58
CA GLY A 163 -7.72 9.96 -4.73
C GLY A 163 -8.81 9.02 -5.23
N LEU A 164 -10.05 9.16 -4.76
CA LEU A 164 -11.20 8.41 -5.28
C LEU A 164 -11.29 8.44 -6.81
N SER A 165 -11.03 9.59 -7.43
CA SER A 165 -11.07 9.79 -8.90
C SER A 165 -10.06 8.93 -9.68
N ALA A 166 -9.00 8.47 -9.02
CA ALA A 166 -7.96 7.64 -9.61
C ALA A 166 -8.17 6.14 -9.37
N ILE A 167 -9.11 5.75 -8.52
CA ILE A 167 -9.42 4.33 -8.26
C ILE A 167 -10.31 3.80 -9.39
N ARG A 168 -10.03 2.58 -9.83
CA ARG A 168 -10.82 1.83 -10.81
C ARG A 168 -11.13 0.43 -10.29
N VAL A 169 -12.26 -0.12 -10.73
CA VAL A 169 -12.54 -1.55 -10.56
C VAL A 169 -11.47 -2.34 -11.30
N GLY A 170 -10.91 -3.35 -10.64
CA GLY A 170 -9.77 -4.13 -11.12
C GLY A 170 -8.42 -3.70 -10.55
N ASP A 171 -8.32 -2.54 -9.89
CA ASP A 171 -7.07 -2.10 -9.29
C ASP A 171 -6.56 -3.11 -8.26
N PRO A 172 -5.26 -3.50 -8.31
CA PRO A 172 -4.69 -4.39 -7.31
C PRO A 172 -4.61 -3.70 -5.95
N VAL A 173 -4.90 -4.47 -4.90
CA VAL A 173 -4.90 -4.00 -3.51
C VAL A 173 -4.03 -4.91 -2.66
N VAL A 174 -3.17 -4.30 -1.85
CA VAL A 174 -2.53 -4.95 -0.71
C VAL A 174 -3.23 -4.44 0.54
N PHE A 175 -3.53 -5.33 1.48
CA PHE A 175 -4.14 -4.93 2.76
C PHE A 175 -3.54 -5.71 3.92
N THR A 176 -3.60 -5.09 5.10
CA THR A 176 -3.25 -5.71 6.38
C THR A 176 -4.46 -5.69 7.28
N VAL A 177 -4.56 -6.68 8.17
CA VAL A 177 -5.64 -6.77 9.16
C VAL A 177 -5.02 -6.62 10.54
N ASP A 178 -5.58 -5.74 11.38
CA ASP A 178 -4.96 -5.34 12.65
C ASP A 178 -4.69 -6.53 13.57
N ALA A 179 -5.58 -7.53 13.56
CA ALA A 179 -5.45 -8.77 14.33
C ALA A 179 -4.22 -9.62 13.95
N PHE A 180 -3.64 -9.39 12.77
CA PHE A 180 -2.52 -10.18 12.22
C PHE A 180 -1.25 -9.32 11.97
N GLY A 181 -1.17 -8.13 12.57
CA GLY A 181 0.02 -7.28 12.54
C GLY A 181 0.39 -6.83 11.13
N SER A 182 1.62 -7.16 10.69
CA SER A 182 2.16 -6.75 9.39
C SER A 182 1.96 -7.78 8.27
N LYS A 183 1.11 -8.79 8.47
CA LYS A 183 0.83 -9.77 7.41
C LYS A 183 0.06 -9.10 6.28
N GLU A 184 0.64 -9.16 5.08
CA GLU A 184 0.03 -8.65 3.86
C GLU A 184 -0.87 -9.70 3.22
N TYR A 185 -2.01 -9.22 2.73
CA TYR A 185 -3.00 -9.96 1.97
C TYR A 185 -3.24 -9.24 0.65
N HIS A 186 -3.63 -10.01 -0.36
CA HIS A 186 -3.86 -9.48 -1.70
C HIS A 186 -5.34 -9.56 -2.08
N GLY A 187 -5.78 -8.53 -2.78
CA GLY A 187 -7.12 -8.45 -3.35
C GLY A 187 -7.15 -7.55 -4.57
N ILE A 188 -8.35 -7.34 -5.08
CA ILE A 188 -8.62 -6.41 -6.18
C ILE A 188 -9.84 -5.57 -5.85
N VAL A 189 -9.89 -4.33 -6.34
CA VAL A 189 -11.10 -3.52 -6.26
C VAL A 189 -12.19 -4.19 -7.09
N ASP A 190 -13.30 -4.53 -6.44
CA ASP A 190 -14.47 -5.22 -7.02
C ASP A 190 -15.60 -4.23 -7.30
N GLU A 191 -15.77 -3.23 -6.43
CA GLU A 191 -16.84 -2.25 -6.51
C GLU A 191 -16.40 -0.93 -5.87
N ILE A 192 -16.83 0.19 -6.46
CA ILE A 192 -16.76 1.52 -5.87
C ILE A 192 -18.21 1.97 -5.70
N SER A 193 -18.60 2.32 -4.47
CA SER A 193 -19.97 2.72 -4.18
C SER A 193 -20.37 3.94 -5.02
N PRO A 194 -21.55 3.94 -5.66
CA PRO A 194 -22.04 5.09 -6.42
C PRO A 194 -22.56 6.21 -5.51
N THR A 195 -22.70 5.96 -4.21
CA THR A 195 -23.20 6.92 -3.22
C THR A 195 -22.19 7.10 -2.10
N SER A 196 -22.07 8.32 -1.56
CA SER A 196 -21.27 8.55 -0.37
C SER A 196 -21.91 7.89 0.85
N ARG A 197 -21.08 7.55 1.84
CA ARG A 197 -21.53 7.27 3.19
C ARG A 197 -22.03 8.59 3.77
N GLN A 198 -23.34 8.73 3.87
CA GLN A 198 -23.93 9.78 4.66
C GLN A 198 -23.44 9.59 6.11
N SER A 199 -22.55 10.48 6.56
CA SER A 199 -22.02 10.42 7.91
C SER A 199 -23.16 10.67 8.89
N ASP A 200 -23.39 9.76 9.83
CA ASP A 200 -24.32 9.97 10.95
C ASP A 200 -23.90 11.25 11.67
N VAL A 201 -24.79 12.23 11.62
CA VAL A 201 -24.75 13.59 12.20
C VAL A 201 -23.55 13.85 13.12
N VAL A 202 -22.46 14.37 12.55
CA VAL A 202 -21.48 15.12 13.35
C VAL A 202 -22.06 16.51 13.52
N PHE A 203 -22.39 16.89 14.76
CA PHE A 203 -22.63 18.30 15.10
C PHE A 203 -21.34 19.07 14.90
N ASN A 204 -21.09 19.50 13.67
CA ASN A 204 -19.90 20.26 13.34
C ASN A 204 -20.18 21.73 13.65
N ILE A 205 -19.55 22.26 14.69
CA ILE A 205 -19.50 23.70 15.02
C ILE A 205 -18.52 24.45 14.09
N SER A 206 -18.41 24.00 12.85
CA SER A 206 -17.43 24.48 11.87
C SER A 206 -18.14 24.72 10.53
N ASP A 207 -17.87 25.87 9.91
CA ASP A 207 -18.40 26.27 8.60
C ASP A 207 -17.81 25.48 7.41
N GLN A 208 -17.01 24.46 7.69
CA GLN A 208 -16.38 23.65 6.64
C GLN A 208 -17.35 22.59 6.11
N ARG A 209 -17.47 22.54 4.77
CA ARG A 209 -18.18 21.46 4.08
C ARG A 209 -17.55 20.12 4.49
N PRO A 210 -18.33 19.15 4.99
CA PRO A 210 -17.79 17.84 5.34
C PRO A 210 -17.22 17.16 4.10
N VAL A 211 -16.11 16.44 4.29
CA VAL A 211 -15.53 15.60 3.24
C VAL A 211 -16.36 14.32 3.18
N GLU A 212 -16.93 14.05 2.01
CA GLU A 212 -17.72 12.84 1.78
C GLU A 212 -16.79 11.62 1.63
N GLN A 213 -17.24 10.47 2.13
CA GLN A 213 -16.52 9.21 2.04
C GLN A 213 -17.27 8.22 1.17
N PHE A 214 -16.55 7.43 0.38
CA PHE A 214 -17.12 6.40 -0.49
C PHE A 214 -16.56 5.04 -0.10
N ASP A 215 -17.43 4.03 -0.08
CA ASP A 215 -17.00 2.65 0.13
C ASP A 215 -16.33 2.11 -1.14
N VAL A 216 -15.12 1.59 -0.99
CA VAL A 216 -14.41 0.80 -2.00
C VAL A 216 -14.32 -0.63 -1.50
N LYS A 217 -14.99 -1.55 -2.20
CA LYS A 217 -15.03 -2.97 -1.83
C LYS A 217 -13.94 -3.72 -2.57
N VAL A 218 -13.14 -4.46 -1.81
CA VAL A 218 -12.01 -5.23 -2.30
C VAL A 218 -12.31 -6.72 -2.14
N ARG A 219 -12.28 -7.43 -3.26
CA ARG A 219 -12.43 -8.89 -3.30
C ARG A 219 -11.08 -9.57 -3.09
N TYR A 220 -11.09 -10.62 -2.29
CA TYR A 220 -9.93 -11.46 -2.01
C TYR A 220 -10.33 -12.94 -2.01
N ASP A 221 -9.36 -13.85 -2.01
CA ASP A 221 -9.62 -15.28 -1.90
C ASP A 221 -9.82 -15.68 -0.43
N VAL A 222 -11.08 -15.93 -0.07
CA VAL A 222 -11.47 -16.31 1.30
C VAL A 222 -10.94 -17.70 1.68
N ARG A 223 -10.72 -18.59 0.71
CA ARG A 223 -10.18 -19.93 0.96
C ARG A 223 -8.67 -19.88 1.22
N ALA A 224 -7.98 -18.93 0.58
CA ALA A 224 -6.57 -18.68 0.85
C ALA A 224 -6.34 -18.04 2.23
N TYR A 225 -7.31 -17.28 2.74
CA TYR A 225 -7.21 -16.53 3.99
C TYR A 225 -8.38 -16.83 4.97
N PRO A 226 -8.57 -18.10 5.41
CA PRO A 226 -9.69 -18.51 6.27
C PRO A 226 -9.66 -17.91 7.68
N GLU A 227 -8.52 -17.36 8.09
CA GLU A 227 -8.34 -16.67 9.37
C GLU A 227 -9.06 -15.31 9.41
N LEU A 228 -9.34 -14.69 8.26
CA LEU A 228 -10.02 -13.40 8.19
C LEU A 228 -11.49 -13.58 8.54
N LYS A 229 -11.97 -12.81 9.54
CA LYS A 229 -13.35 -12.89 10.04
C LYS A 229 -14.09 -11.58 9.79
N ASN A 230 -15.42 -11.70 9.68
CA ASN A 230 -16.33 -10.56 9.60
C ASN A 230 -16.16 -9.64 10.82
N GLY A 231 -16.07 -8.34 10.57
CA GLY A 231 -15.90 -7.29 11.59
C GLY A 231 -14.45 -6.92 11.90
N MET A 232 -13.45 -7.56 11.28
CA MET A 232 -12.05 -7.20 11.52
C MET A 232 -11.68 -5.86 10.87
N SER A 233 -10.94 -5.03 11.60
CA SER A 233 -10.35 -3.79 11.07
C SER A 233 -9.15 -4.07 10.17
N ALA A 234 -9.02 -3.30 9.10
CA ALA A 234 -8.00 -3.44 8.09
C ALA A 234 -7.51 -2.07 7.61
N LYS A 235 -6.35 -2.10 6.94
CA LYS A 235 -5.76 -0.97 6.21
C LYS A 235 -5.39 -1.46 4.83
N LEU A 236 -5.55 -0.62 3.81
CA LEU A 236 -5.30 -1.04 2.44
C LEU A 236 -4.54 0.01 1.62
N TRP A 237 -3.79 -0.49 0.66
CA TRP A 237 -3.04 0.26 -0.33
C TRP A 237 -3.54 -0.16 -1.71
N ILE A 238 -4.19 0.77 -2.40
CA ILE A 238 -4.72 0.58 -3.75
C ILE A 238 -3.66 1.06 -4.74
N TYR A 239 -3.29 0.21 -5.67
CA TYR A 239 -2.34 0.50 -6.74
C TYR A 239 -3.10 0.79 -8.01
N LYS A 240 -2.88 1.96 -8.60
CA LYS A 240 -3.56 2.39 -9.82
C LYS A 240 -3.15 1.49 -10.99
N SER A 241 -4.12 0.85 -11.64
CA SER A 241 -3.89 0.24 -12.94
C SER A 241 -3.93 1.34 -14.01
N SER A 242 -2.83 1.48 -14.76
CA SER A 242 -2.70 2.42 -15.88
C SER A 242 -3.69 2.15 -17.02
#